data_AF-A0A2T6C4B8-F1
#
_entry.id   AF-A0A2T6C4B8-F1
#
_cell.length_a   1.000
_cell.length_b   1.000
_cell.length_c   1.000
_cell.angle_alpha   90.00
_cell.angle_beta   90.00
_cell.angle_gamma   90.00
#
_symmetry.space_group_name_H-M   'P 1'
#
loop_
_entity.id
_entity.type
_entity.pdbx_description
1 polymer ?
#
loop_
_entity_poly.entity_id
_entity_poly.type
_entity_poly.pdbx_seq_one_letter_code
_entity_poly.pdbx_strand_id
1 'polypeptide(L)'
;MAVKIRPGTLNDCSDIAKVHVDSWCTTYHSIISNEYLLNLSYSDREKRWKKRLQQSDEPYKMYVAEHESGRIVGFADGGRERFGEPGYDGELYAIYLLTGHW
;
A
#
# COMPACT_ATOMS: atom_id res chain seq x y z
N MET A 1 -8.61 -20.25 -5.14
CA MET A 1 -8.66 -19.13 -4.19
C MET A 1 -8.93 -17.89 -5.01
N ALA A 2 -10.10 -17.28 -4.84
CA ALA A 2 -10.46 -16.07 -5.56
C ALA A 2 -9.95 -14.84 -4.80
N VAL A 3 -9.43 -13.89 -5.56
CA VAL A 3 -9.08 -12.56 -5.07
C VAL A 3 -9.88 -11.58 -5.91
N LYS A 4 -10.48 -10.59 -5.24
CA LYS A 4 -11.21 -9.51 -5.91
C LYS A 4 -10.38 -8.23 -5.83
N ILE A 5 -10.10 -7.64 -6.98
CA ILE A 5 -9.52 -6.29 -7.04
C ILE A 5 -10.67 -5.28 -7.00
N ARG A 6 -10.58 -4.30 -6.09
CA ARG A 6 -11.58 -3.23 -5.95
C ARG A 6 -10.93 -1.91 -5.52
N PRO A 7 -11.60 -0.77 -5.70
CA PRO A 7 -11.16 0.48 -5.09
C PRO A 7 -11.00 0.34 -3.58
N GLY A 8 -9.92 0.91 -3.06
CA GLY A 8 -9.67 1.00 -1.62
C GLY A 8 -10.49 2.10 -0.97
N THR A 9 -10.91 1.87 0.26
CA THR A 9 -11.73 2.78 1.06
C THR A 9 -11.04 3.12 2.38
N LEU A 10 -11.58 4.10 3.13
CA LEU A 10 -11.05 4.44 4.45
C LEU A 10 -11.11 3.27 5.45
N ASN A 11 -12.05 2.34 5.26
CA ASN A 11 -12.17 1.15 6.10
C ASN A 11 -11.04 0.14 5.85
N ASP A 12 -10.41 0.18 4.67
CA ASP A 12 -9.32 -0.73 4.32
C ASP A 12 -7.96 -0.26 4.87
N CYS A 13 -7.85 0.98 5.36
CA CYS A 13 -6.58 1.59 5.77
C CYS A 13 -5.79 0.77 6.81
N SER A 14 -6.48 0.10 7.73
CA SER A 14 -5.82 -0.72 8.74
C SER A 14 -5.18 -1.97 8.12
N ASP A 15 -5.89 -2.63 7.21
CA ASP A 15 -5.33 -3.79 6.51
C ASP A 15 -4.24 -3.38 5.51
N ILE A 16 -4.39 -2.27 4.78
CA ILE A 16 -3.34 -1.72 3.90
C ILE A 16 -2.08 -1.38 4.70
N ALA A 17 -2.23 -0.82 5.90
CA ALA A 17 -1.10 -0.55 6.78
C ALA A 17 -0.37 -1.82 7.20
N LYS A 18 -1.11 -2.88 7.51
CA LYS A 18 -0.55 -4.20 7.79
C LYS A 18 0.19 -4.77 6.59
N VAL A 19 -0.45 -4.81 5.41
CA VAL A 19 0.19 -5.29 4.16
C VAL A 19 1.49 -4.54 3.90
N HIS A 20 1.51 -3.21 4.04
CA HIS A 20 2.70 -2.40 3.82
C HIS A 20 3.85 -2.78 4.76
N VAL A 21 3.59 -2.82 6.06
CA VAL A 21 4.62 -3.09 7.07
C VAL A 21 5.11 -4.54 6.97
N ASP A 22 4.21 -5.51 6.86
CA ASP A 22 4.56 -6.93 6.73
C ASP A 22 5.41 -7.16 5.47
N SER A 23 4.99 -6.61 4.33
CA SER A 23 5.73 -6.74 3.07
C SER A 23 7.10 -6.08 3.14
N TRP A 24 7.22 -4.94 3.82
CA TRP A 24 8.51 -4.29 4.03
C TRP A 24 9.44 -5.13 4.91
N CYS A 25 8.94 -5.64 6.02
CA CYS A 25 9.70 -6.48 6.94
C CYS A 25 10.18 -7.78 6.26
N THR A 26 9.36 -8.41 5.42
CA THR A 26 9.74 -9.64 4.73
C THR A 26 10.68 -9.37 3.55
N THR A 27 10.43 -8.34 2.75
CA THR A 27 11.18 -8.07 1.51
C THR A 27 12.53 -7.42 1.78
N TYR A 28 12.60 -6.50 2.73
CA TYR A 28 13.79 -5.67 2.96
C TYR A 28 14.63 -6.07 4.17
N HIS A 29 14.30 -7.18 4.85
CA HIS A 29 15.00 -7.65 6.07
C HIS A 29 16.53 -7.75 5.92
N SER A 30 17.03 -8.07 4.73
CA SER A 30 18.48 -8.21 4.48
C SER A 30 19.12 -6.98 3.81
N ILE A 31 18.34 -5.94 3.54
CA ILE A 31 18.76 -4.73 2.80
C ILE A 31 18.70 -3.49 3.71
N ILE A 32 17.67 -3.39 4.54
CA ILE A 32 17.44 -2.31 5.49
C ILE A 32 17.72 -2.83 6.90
N SER A 33 18.19 -1.96 7.81
CA SER A 33 18.51 -2.37 9.17
C SER A 33 17.28 -2.92 9.90
N ASN A 34 17.49 -3.99 10.65
CA ASN A 34 16.43 -4.59 11.46
C ASN A 34 15.83 -3.59 12.45
N GLU A 35 16.65 -2.71 13.04
CA GLU A 35 16.18 -1.64 13.93
C GLU A 35 15.17 -0.73 13.24
N TYR A 36 15.42 -0.34 11.99
CA TYR A 36 14.49 0.49 11.24
C TYR A 36 13.18 -0.25 10.95
N LEU A 37 13.28 -1.52 10.50
CA LEU A 37 12.10 -2.32 10.17
C LEU A 37 11.23 -2.63 11.40
N LEU A 38 11.85 -2.89 12.56
CA LEU A 38 11.15 -3.12 13.83
C LEU A 38 10.43 -1.87 14.35
N ASN A 39 10.87 -0.68 13.94
CA ASN A 39 10.24 0.59 14.28
C ASN A 39 9.09 0.98 13.33
N LEU A 40 8.78 0.15 12.32
CA LEU A 40 7.61 0.38 11.48
C LEU A 40 6.32 0.11 12.28
N SER A 41 5.50 1.15 12.43
CA SER A 41 4.25 1.11 13.17
C SER A 41 3.05 0.97 12.25
N TYR A 42 2.22 -0.07 12.46
CA TYR A 42 0.94 -0.22 11.75
C TYR A 42 0.03 0.99 11.99
N SER A 43 -0.04 1.49 13.22
CA SER A 43 -0.96 2.58 13.57
C SER A 43 -0.56 3.91 12.89
N ASP A 44 0.73 4.20 12.81
CA ASP A 44 1.20 5.41 12.12
C ASP A 44 1.07 5.27 10.61
N ARG A 45 1.26 4.06 10.08
CA ARG A 45 1.02 3.77 8.67
C ARG A 45 -0.46 3.88 8.31
N GLU A 46 -1.36 3.42 9.17
CA GLU A 46 -2.82 3.56 9.00
C GLU A 46 -3.23 5.04 8.99
N LYS A 47 -2.73 5.85 9.93
CA LYS A 47 -2.97 7.31 9.94
C LYS A 47 -2.50 7.95 8.64
N ARG A 48 -1.33 7.54 8.12
CA ARG A 48 -0.80 8.05 6.85
C ARG A 48 -1.70 7.69 5.67
N TRP A 49 -2.19 6.45 5.60
CA TRP A 49 -3.10 6.02 4.54
C TRP A 49 -4.46 6.71 4.61
N LYS A 50 -5.02 6.88 5.81
CA LYS A 50 -6.24 7.67 6.03
C LYS A 50 -6.06 9.11 5.53
N LYS A 51 -4.98 9.77 5.95
CA LYS A 51 -4.66 11.13 5.51
C LYS A 51 -4.54 11.20 3.99
N ARG A 52 -3.84 10.24 3.37
CA ARG A 52 -3.67 10.18 1.91
C ARG A 52 -5.01 10.04 1.20
N LEU A 53 -5.85 9.07 1.57
CA LEU A 53 -7.17 8.89 0.96
C LEU A 53 -8.10 10.10 1.13
N GLN A 54 -7.97 10.85 2.23
CA GLN A 54 -8.80 12.04 2.48
C GLN A 54 -8.31 13.30 1.78
N GLN A 55 -7.00 13.41 1.51
CA GLN A 55 -6.37 14.65 1.05
C GLN A 55 -5.75 14.53 -0.35
N SER A 56 -5.97 13.42 -1.05
CA SER A 56 -5.41 13.24 -2.39
C SER A 56 -6.20 14.04 -3.41
N ASP A 57 -5.49 14.84 -4.19
CA ASP A 57 -6.03 15.48 -5.38
C ASP A 57 -6.12 14.47 -6.54
N GLU A 58 -7.05 14.68 -7.45
CA GLU A 58 -7.13 13.89 -8.68
C GLU A 58 -6.00 14.31 -9.66
N PRO A 59 -5.38 13.34 -10.38
CA PRO A 59 -5.71 11.93 -10.40
C PRO A 59 -4.98 11.15 -9.29
N TYR A 60 -5.71 10.61 -8.34
CA TYR A 60 -5.20 9.64 -7.36
C TYR A 60 -6.12 8.43 -7.32
N LYS A 61 -5.53 7.24 -7.31
CA LYS A 61 -6.24 5.97 -7.24
C LYS A 61 -5.57 5.04 -6.25
N MET A 62 -6.40 4.33 -5.49
CA MET A 62 -6.02 3.27 -4.56
C MET A 62 -6.85 2.04 -4.90
N TYR A 63 -6.19 0.90 -5.10
CA TYR A 63 -6.83 -0.39 -5.30
C TYR A 63 -6.31 -1.39 -4.26
N VAL A 64 -7.20 -2.29 -3.86
CA VAL A 64 -6.89 -3.36 -2.91
C VAL A 64 -7.21 -4.72 -3.52
N ALA A 65 -6.45 -5.73 -3.12
CA ALA A 65 -6.68 -7.13 -3.37
C ALA A 65 -7.36 -7.75 -2.15
N GLU A 66 -8.66 -8.04 -2.25
CA GLU A 66 -9.47 -8.61 -1.20
C GLU A 66 -9.56 -10.14 -1.37
N HIS A 67 -9.15 -10.87 -0.34
CA HIS A 67 -9.29 -12.32 -0.28
C HIS A 67 -10.73 -12.72 0.09
N GLU A 68 -11.16 -13.95 -0.24
CA GLU A 68 -12.49 -14.48 0.11
C GLU A 68 -12.84 -14.38 1.61
N SER A 69 -11.84 -14.32 2.49
CA SER A 69 -12.01 -14.10 3.93
C SER A 69 -12.38 -12.66 4.30
N GLY A 70 -12.45 -11.75 3.33
CA GLY A 70 -12.70 -10.31 3.53
C GLY A 70 -11.47 -9.51 3.97
N ARG A 71 -10.27 -10.12 4.00
CA ARG A 71 -9.02 -9.44 4.35
C ARG A 71 -8.34 -8.88 3.13
N ILE A 72 -7.73 -7.69 3.28
CA ILE A 72 -6.86 -7.15 2.24
C ILE A 72 -5.50 -7.84 2.33
N VAL A 73 -5.07 -8.43 1.22
CA VAL A 73 -3.80 -9.15 1.08
C VAL A 73 -2.79 -8.44 0.18
N GLY A 74 -3.23 -7.35 -0.48
CA GLY A 74 -2.42 -6.54 -1.36
C GLY A 74 -3.04 -5.18 -1.62
N PHE A 75 -2.22 -4.22 -2.03
CA PHE A 75 -2.70 -2.92 -2.49
C PHE A 75 -1.77 -2.31 -3.53
N ALA A 76 -2.29 -1.36 -4.29
CA ALA A 76 -1.53 -0.49 -5.16
C ALA A 76 -2.12 0.92 -5.12
N ASP A 77 -1.27 1.94 -5.09
CA ASP A 77 -1.69 3.32 -5.26
C ASP A 77 -0.83 4.03 -6.30
N GLY A 78 -1.46 4.99 -6.99
CA GLY A 78 -0.85 5.72 -8.08
C GLY A 78 -1.61 6.98 -8.39
N GLY A 79 -0.97 7.87 -9.13
CA GLY A 79 -1.55 9.17 -9.48
C GLY A 79 -0.64 9.94 -10.41
N ARG A 80 -0.74 11.28 -10.38
CA ARG A 80 0.12 12.15 -11.18
C ARG A 80 1.60 11.88 -10.90
N GLU A 81 2.42 11.93 -11.94
CA GLU A 81 3.88 11.88 -11.83
C GLU A 81 4.39 12.97 -10.84
N ARG A 82 5.40 12.63 -10.02
CA ARG A 82 5.85 13.44 -8.86
C ARG A 82 7.09 14.30 -9.08
N PHE A 83 7.90 14.03 -10.11
CA PHE A 83 9.24 14.58 -10.28
C PHE A 83 9.44 15.40 -11.57
N GLY A 84 8.41 15.55 -12.40
CA GLY A 84 8.45 16.28 -13.66
C GLY A 84 9.13 15.50 -14.80
N GLU A 85 9.17 14.17 -14.73
CA GLU A 85 9.79 13.34 -15.77
C GLU A 85 9.07 13.49 -17.13
N PRO A 86 9.76 13.94 -18.19
CA PRO A 86 9.15 14.19 -19.48
C PRO A 86 8.58 12.91 -20.10
N GLY A 87 7.35 12.99 -20.61
CA GLY A 87 6.69 11.87 -21.31
C GLY A 87 5.89 10.93 -20.40
N TYR A 88 5.74 11.24 -19.12
CA TYR A 88 4.92 10.46 -18.18
C TYR A 88 3.83 11.33 -17.53
N ASP A 89 2.58 10.90 -17.65
CA ASP A 89 1.43 11.59 -17.04
C ASP A 89 1.09 11.07 -15.63
N GLY A 90 1.59 9.88 -15.28
CA GLY A 90 1.26 9.20 -14.03
C GLY A 90 2.35 8.28 -13.52
N GLU A 91 2.23 7.90 -12.26
CA GLU A 91 3.22 7.13 -11.53
C GLU A 91 2.54 6.14 -10.58
N LEU A 92 3.10 4.93 -10.51
CA LEU A 92 2.79 3.95 -9.47
C LEU A 92 3.59 4.29 -8.22
N TYR A 93 2.91 4.67 -7.15
CA TYR A 93 3.55 5.13 -5.93
C TYR A 93 3.96 3.99 -5.00
N ALA A 94 3.12 2.96 -4.91
CA ALA A 94 3.40 1.73 -4.21
C ALA A 94 2.58 0.58 -4.78
N ILE A 95 3.15 -0.63 -4.69
CA ILE A 95 2.46 -1.89 -4.91
C ILE A 95 3.06 -2.93 -3.97
N TYR A 96 2.22 -3.59 -3.18
CA TYR A 96 2.65 -4.61 -2.22
C TYR A 96 1.63 -5.74 -2.13
N LEU A 97 2.14 -6.95 -1.90
CA LEU A 97 1.39 -8.18 -1.65
C LEU A 97 2.02 -8.89 -0.45
N LEU A 98 1.17 -9.47 0.41
CA LEU A 98 1.64 -10.33 1.48
C LEU A 98 2.30 -11.60 0.92
N THR A 99 3.34 -12.08 1.60
CA THR A 99 4.00 -13.36 1.30
C THR A 99 2.97 -14.49 1.23
N GLY A 100 3.06 -15.34 0.20
CA GLY A 100 2.12 -16.45 -0.03
C GLY A 100 0.88 -16.07 -0.86
N HIS A 101 0.79 -14.82 -1.31
CA HIS A 101 -0.25 -14.32 -2.22
C HIS A 101 0.31 -13.79 -3.56
N TRP A 102 1.52 -14.21 -3.92
CA TRP A 102 2.13 -14.03 -5.24
C TRP A 102 2.24 -15.35 -6.00
#